data_AF-A0A2N2QV42-F1
#
_entry.id   AF-A0A2N2QV42-F1
#
_cell.length_a   1.000
_cell.length_b   1.000
_cell.length_c   1.000
_cell.angle_alpha   90.00
_cell.angle_beta   90.00
_cell.angle_gamma   90.00
#
_symmetry.space_group_name_H-M   'P 1'
#
loop_
_entity.id
_entity.type
_entity.pdbx_description
1 polymer ?
#
loop_
_entity_poly.entity_id
_entity_poly.type
_entity_poly.pdbx_seq_one_letter_code
_entity_poly.pdbx_strand_id
1 'polypeptide(L)'
;MGQAKSRGTQAERVAQAQAKIAATRPEKLVCNGCSADVTDIHPVSTRGLRGIEAIWVGQCACGQTTFAASGEPQAVDAFFFALSENSELTLGSQSRDGEKHVKAGAD
;
A
#
# COMPACT_ATOMS: atom_id res chain seq x y z
N MET A 1 36.79 23.70 18.49
CA MET A 1 36.59 22.72 17.40
C MET A 1 35.36 21.86 17.71
N GLY A 2 34.17 22.29 17.29
CA GLY A 2 32.92 21.57 17.54
C GLY A 2 32.46 20.87 16.27
N GLN A 3 32.72 19.57 16.16
CA GLN A 3 32.23 18.78 15.02
C GLN A 3 30.74 18.51 15.21
N ALA A 4 29.90 19.33 14.58
CA ALA A 4 28.48 19.05 14.43
C ALA A 4 28.32 17.79 13.59
N LYS A 5 28.04 16.66 14.26
CA LYS A 5 27.80 15.34 13.67
C LYS A 5 26.75 15.48 12.57
N SER A 6 27.15 15.16 11.34
CA SER A 6 26.33 15.12 10.13
C SER A 6 25.10 14.23 10.34
N ARG A 7 23.99 14.85 10.73
CA ARG A 7 22.67 14.25 10.57
C ARG A 7 22.40 14.30 9.07
N GLY A 8 22.45 13.15 8.39
CA GLY A 8 22.38 13.04 6.93
C GLY A 8 21.41 14.01 6.25
N THR A 9 21.77 14.43 5.04
CA THR A 9 21.07 15.39 4.20
C THR A 9 19.59 15.05 4.04
N GLN A 10 18.77 16.04 3.67
CA GLN A 10 17.35 15.82 3.42
C GLN A 10 17.11 14.72 2.37
N ALA A 11 17.97 14.66 1.35
CA ALA A 11 17.94 13.63 0.32
C ALA A 11 18.18 12.23 0.90
N GLU A 12 19.15 12.05 1.79
CA GLU A 12 19.42 10.76 2.45
C GLU A 12 18.25 10.30 3.34
N ARG A 13 17.54 11.23 4.00
CA ARG A 13 16.35 10.88 4.79
C ARG A 13 15.18 10.46 3.92
N VAL A 14 14.97 11.12 2.78
CA VAL A 14 13.93 10.74 1.82
C VAL A 14 14.25 9.38 1.19
N ALA A 15 15.51 9.14 0.81
CA ALA A 15 15.96 7.86 0.26
C ALA A 15 15.79 6.72 1.27
N GLN A 16 16.12 6.93 2.55
CA GLN A 16 15.87 5.92 3.60
C GLN A 16 14.38 5.65 3.81
N ALA A 17 13.53 6.69 3.79
CA ALA A 17 12.08 6.49 3.91
C ALA A 17 11.52 5.72 2.71
N GLN A 18 11.95 6.06 1.50
CA GLN A 18 11.58 5.34 0.27
C GLN A 18 12.09 3.89 0.28
N ALA A 19 13.31 3.63 0.75
CA ALA A 19 13.86 2.29 0.84
C ALA A 19 13.09 1.41 1.85
N LYS A 20 12.67 1.98 2.98
CA LYS A 20 11.82 1.27 3.95
C LYS A 20 10.47 0.89 3.36
N ILE A 21 9.84 1.79 2.62
CA ILE A 21 8.59 1.52 1.91
C ILE A 21 8.83 0.50 0.79
N ALA A 22 9.90 0.63 0.00
CA ALA A 22 10.23 -0.33 -1.05
C ALA A 22 10.45 -1.75 -0.50
N ALA A 23 10.93 -1.90 0.74
CA ALA A 23 11.05 -3.20 1.40
C ALA A 23 9.69 -3.85 1.77
N THR A 24 8.62 -3.05 1.86
CA THR A 24 7.25 -3.52 2.06
C THR A 24 6.50 -3.74 0.74
N ARG A 25 7.18 -3.59 -0.40
CA ARG A 25 6.60 -3.85 -1.72
C ARG A 25 6.13 -5.31 -1.82
N PRO A 26 4.84 -5.55 -2.12
CA PRO A 26 4.35 -6.88 -2.42
C PRO A 26 4.88 -7.34 -3.78
N GLU A 27 5.02 -8.65 -3.98
CA GLU A 27 5.46 -9.19 -5.27
C GLU A 27 4.41 -8.93 -6.37
N LYS A 28 3.14 -8.98 -5.97
CA LYS A 28 1.98 -8.73 -6.82
C LYS A 28 0.77 -8.30 -5.99
N LEU A 29 -0.16 -7.60 -6.63
CA LEU A 29 -1.52 -7.39 -6.11
C LEU A 29 -2.48 -8.33 -6.83
N VAL A 30 -3.49 -8.83 -6.14
CA VAL A 30 -4.54 -9.66 -6.75
C VAL A 30 -5.80 -8.83 -6.90
N CYS A 31 -6.29 -8.69 -8.13
CA CYS A 31 -7.46 -7.87 -8.41
C CYS A 31 -8.71 -8.44 -7.73
N ASN A 32 -9.41 -7.62 -6.94
CA ASN A 32 -10.65 -8.06 -6.28
C ASN A 32 -11.79 -8.38 -7.26
N GLY A 33 -11.82 -7.81 -8.46
CA GLY A 33 -12.84 -8.15 -9.45
C GLY A 33 -12.54 -9.44 -10.20
N CYS A 34 -11.46 -9.46 -10.99
CA CYS A 34 -11.13 -10.58 -11.89
C CYS A 34 -10.13 -11.60 -11.33
N SER A 35 -9.60 -11.39 -10.12
CA SER A 35 -8.58 -12.25 -9.48
C SER A 35 -7.26 -12.39 -10.26
N ALA A 36 -7.00 -11.52 -11.24
CA ALA A 36 -5.74 -11.50 -11.97
C ALA A 36 -4.61 -10.86 -11.15
N ASP A 37 -3.40 -11.31 -11.43
CA ASP A 37 -2.17 -10.72 -10.89
C ASP A 37 -1.90 -9.34 -11.51
N VAL A 38 -1.61 -8.35 -10.67
CA VAL A 38 -1.22 -6.99 -11.03
C VAL A 38 0.20 -6.77 -10.52
N THR A 39 1.15 -6.74 -11.45
CA THR A 39 2.59 -6.64 -11.16
C THR A 39 3.14 -5.22 -11.34
N ASP A 40 2.47 -4.41 -12.15
CA ASP A 40 2.78 -2.99 -12.29
C ASP A 40 2.13 -2.22 -11.14
N ILE A 41 2.92 -1.99 -10.09
CA ILE A 41 2.46 -1.46 -8.82
C ILE A 41 3.34 -0.29 -8.39
N HIS A 42 2.70 0.74 -7.88
CA HIS A 42 3.35 1.98 -7.48
C HIS A 42 3.05 2.28 -6.01
N PRO A 43 4.03 2.85 -5.27
CA PRO A 43 3.81 3.27 -3.90
C PRO A 43 2.94 4.53 -3.88
N VAL A 44 2.01 4.59 -2.93
CA VAL A 44 1.24 5.80 -2.63
C VAL A 44 1.81 6.44 -1.36
N SER A 45 1.83 7.77 -1.32
CA SER A 45 2.29 8.51 -0.15
C SER A 45 1.39 8.25 1.05
N THR A 46 1.96 7.74 2.14
CA THR A 46 1.28 7.57 3.44
C THR A 46 1.39 8.81 4.33
N ARG A 47 1.95 9.92 3.82
CA ARG A 47 2.10 11.16 4.59
C ARG A 47 0.74 11.66 5.09
N GLY A 48 0.63 11.82 6.41
CA GLY A 48 -0.60 12.29 7.06
C GLY A 48 -1.56 11.18 7.48
N LEU A 49 -1.32 9.93 7.04
CA LEU A 49 -2.12 8.76 7.43
C LEU A 49 -1.44 8.07 8.62
N ARG A 50 -1.85 8.44 9.83
CA ARG A 50 -1.32 7.81 11.06
C ARG A 50 -1.79 6.35 11.14
N GLY A 51 -0.89 5.46 11.51
CA GLY A 51 -1.15 4.02 11.58
C GLY A 51 -1.02 3.28 10.24
N ILE A 52 -0.82 3.97 9.11
CA ILE A 52 -0.54 3.33 7.81
C ILE A 52 0.96 3.33 7.54
N GLU A 53 1.51 2.16 7.27
CA GLU A 53 2.93 1.96 6.99
C GLU A 53 3.23 2.07 5.49
N ALA A 54 2.45 1.39 4.65
CA ALA A 54 2.60 1.43 3.20
C ALA A 54 1.29 1.21 2.48
N ILE A 55 1.13 1.89 1.35
CA ILE A 55 0.03 1.71 0.40
C ILE A 55 0.63 1.47 -0.98
N TRP A 56 0.12 0.46 -1.67
CA TRP A 56 0.47 0.10 -3.03
C TRP A 56 -0.77 0.13 -3.90
N VAL A 57 -0.63 0.64 -5.12
CA VAL A 57 -1.71 0.72 -6.11
C VAL A 57 -1.23 0.15 -7.44
N GLY A 58 -2.13 -0.55 -8.14
CA GLY A 58 -1.89 -1.00 -9.52
C GLY A 58 -3.18 -0.96 -10.34
N GLN A 59 -3.05 -0.74 -11.64
CA GLN A 59 -4.19 -0.79 -12.56
C GLN A 59 -4.30 -2.20 -13.14
N CYS A 60 -5.43 -2.86 -12.95
CA CYS A 60 -5.69 -4.16 -13.55
C CYS A 60 -6.14 -4.01 -15.01
N ALA A 61 -5.82 -4.98 -15.87
CA ALA A 61 -6.26 -5.02 -17.26
C ALA A 61 -7.78 -5.08 -17.43
N CYS A 62 -8.54 -5.52 -16.41
CA CYS A 62 -10.01 -5.46 -16.41
C CYS A 62 -10.57 -4.05 -16.23
N GLY A 63 -9.71 -3.04 -16.04
CA GLY A 63 -10.10 -1.64 -15.85
C GLY A 63 -10.22 -1.21 -14.39
N GLN A 64 -10.12 -2.13 -13.42
CA GLN A 64 -10.21 -1.78 -12.00
C GLN A 64 -8.85 -1.42 -11.40
N THR A 65 -8.85 -0.41 -10.55
CA THR A 65 -7.69 -0.05 -9.72
C THR A 65 -7.68 -0.92 -8.47
N THR A 66 -6.55 -1.57 -8.19
CA THR A 66 -6.36 -2.46 -7.04
C THR A 66 -5.43 -1.81 -6.04
N PHE A 67 -5.83 -1.80 -4.77
CA PHE A 67 -5.06 -1.22 -3.67
C PHE A 67 -4.71 -2.28 -2.64
N ALA A 68 -3.51 -2.18 -2.07
CA ALA A 68 -3.16 -2.87 -0.83
C ALA A 68 -2.57 -1.88 0.15
N ALA A 69 -3.07 -1.91 1.39
CA ALA A 69 -2.53 -1.11 2.49
C ALA A 69 -2.04 -2.04 3.60
N SER A 70 -1.02 -1.59 4.32
CA SER A 70 -0.44 -2.29 5.46
C SER A 70 -0.18 -1.30 6.60
N GLY A 71 -0.38 -1.75 7.83
CA GLY A 71 -0.24 -0.94 9.03
C GLY A 71 -1.11 -1.46 10.17
N GLU A 72 -1.47 -0.57 11.09
CA GLU A 72 -2.40 -0.85 12.18
C GLU A 72 -3.78 -1.26 11.61
N PRO A 73 -4.40 -2.34 12.10
CA PRO A 73 -5.67 -2.84 11.57
C PRO A 73 -6.76 -1.75 11.51
N GLN A 74 -6.95 -1.01 12.61
CA GLN A 74 -7.91 0.09 12.70
C GLN A 74 -7.67 1.21 11.68
N ALA A 75 -6.40 1.49 11.33
CA ALA A 75 -6.05 2.53 10.37
C ALA A 75 -6.29 2.05 8.94
N VAL A 76 -5.95 0.80 8.65
CA VAL A 76 -6.20 0.14 7.36
C VAL A 76 -7.71 0.07 7.09
N ASP A 77 -8.51 -0.34 8.08
CA ASP A 77 -9.96 -0.40 7.98
C ASP A 77 -10.56 1.00 7.73
N ALA A 78 -10.13 2.01 8.50
CA ALA A 78 -10.59 3.38 8.32
C ALA A 78 -10.22 3.96 6.94
N PHE A 79 -9.04 3.63 6.43
CA PHE A 79 -8.60 4.04 5.09
C PHE A 79 -9.49 3.44 4.00
N PHE A 80 -9.74 2.12 4.04
CA PHE A 80 -10.59 1.47 3.05
C PHE A 80 -12.07 1.86 3.19
N PHE A 81 -12.55 2.12 4.41
CA PHE A 81 -13.88 2.70 4.64
C PHE A 81 -14.03 4.06 3.93
N ALA A 82 -13.12 5.00 4.20
CA ALA A 82 -13.17 6.34 3.58
C ALA A 82 -13.04 6.31 2.05
N LEU A 83 -12.25 5.37 1.51
CA LEU A 83 -12.17 5.15 0.06
C LEU A 83 -13.50 4.63 -0.50
N SER A 84 -14.15 3.68 0.18
CA SER A 84 -15.41 3.10 -0.28
C SER A 84 -16.56 4.10 -0.34
N GLU A 85 -16.56 5.14 0.51
CA GLU A 85 -17.58 6.20 0.48
C GLU A 85 -17.49 7.08 -0.79
N ASN A 86 -16.32 7.11 -1.45
CA ASN A 86 -16.07 8.00 -2.59
C ASN A 86 -15.79 7.24 -3.89
N SER A 87 -15.85 5.90 -3.90
CA SER A 87 -15.49 5.09 -5.06
C SER A 87 -16.19 3.74 -5.09
N GLU A 88 -16.51 3.25 -6.28
CA GLU A 88 -17.06 1.90 -6.51
C GLU A 88 -15.96 0.82 -6.46
N LEU A 89 -15.22 0.76 -5.34
CA LEU A 89 -14.14 -0.20 -5.14
C LEU A 89 -14.66 -1.51 -4.53
N THR A 90 -14.21 -2.63 -5.10
CA THR A 90 -14.37 -3.96 -4.46
C THR A 90 -13.25 -4.16 -3.46
N LEU A 91 -13.59 -4.34 -2.18
CA LEU A 91 -12.63 -4.54 -1.10
C LEU A 91 -12.33 -6.03 -0.88
N GLY A 92 -11.17 -6.32 -0.30
CA GLY A 92 -10.68 -7.66 -0.02
C GLY A 92 -9.38 -7.61 0.79
N SER A 93 -8.94 -8.76 1.28
CA SER A 93 -7.66 -8.92 1.97
C SER A 93 -6.74 -9.85 1.18
N GLN A 94 -5.43 -9.62 1.27
CA GLN A 94 -4.43 -10.52 0.71
C GLN A 94 -3.18 -10.61 1.58
N SER A 95 -2.45 -11.72 1.46
CA SER A 95 -1.08 -11.82 1.93
C SER A 95 -0.14 -10.91 1.12
N ARG A 96 1.05 -10.67 1.67
CA ARG A 96 2.06 -9.80 1.05
C ARG A 96 2.59 -10.38 -0.27
N ASP A 97 2.68 -11.70 -0.36
CA ASP A 97 3.02 -12.48 -1.54
C ASP A 97 1.83 -12.64 -2.52
N GLY A 98 0.61 -12.34 -2.08
CA GLY A 98 -0.60 -12.48 -2.89
C GLY A 98 -1.08 -13.93 -3.09
N GLU A 99 -0.49 -14.93 -2.43
CA GLU A 99 -0.96 -16.32 -2.52
C GLU A 99 -2.27 -16.56 -1.77
N LYS A 100 -2.51 -15.83 -0.67
CA LYS A 100 -3.78 -15.84 0.03
C LYS A 100 -4.54 -14.58 -0.33
N HIS A 101 -5.71 -14.73 -0.96
CA HIS A 101 -6.57 -13.62 -1.36
C HIS A 101 -8.02 -13.96 -1.00
N VAL A 102 -8.70 -13.06 -0.29
CA VAL A 102 -10.08 -13.20 0.13
C VAL A 102 -10.84 -11.93 -0.23
N LYS A 103 -11.89 -12.06 -1.03
CA LYS A 103 -12.77 -10.94 -1.39
C LYS A 103 -13.74 -10.67 -0.22
N ALA A 104 -14.01 -9.40 0.08
CA ALA A 104 -15.06 -9.07 1.04
C ALA A 104 -16.42 -9.48 0.44
N GLY A 105 -17.09 -10.45 1.06
CA GLY A 105 -18.38 -11.00 0.61
C GLY A 105 -18.33 -12.40 -0.04
N ALA A 106 -17.19 -13.09 -0.01
CA ALA A 106 -17.13 -14.52 -0.34
C ALA A 106 -17.27 -15.33 0.97
N ASP A 107 -18.52 -15.56 1.39
CA ASP A 107 -18.86 -16.58 2.39
C ASP A 107 -18.86 -17.99 1.77
#